data_AF-A0AAW0WVW3-F1
#
_entry.id   AF-A0AAW0WVW3-F1
#
_cell.length_a   1.000
_cell.length_b   1.000
_cell.length_c   1.000
_cell.angle_alpha   90.00
_cell.angle_beta   90.00
_cell.angle_gamma   90.00
#
_symmetry.space_group_name_H-M   'P 1'
#
loop_
_entity.id
_entity.type
_entity.pdbx_description
1 polymer ?
#
loop_
_entity_poly.entity_id
_entity_poly.type
_entity_poly.pdbx_seq_one_letter_code
_entity_poly.pdbx_strand_id
1 'polypeptide(L)'
;IIDIKNSHGVDVLGDVIESSKYSPNVEYYGSLHNTAHVVLGRQGDPHGKYNLPPGVLEHFETATRDPAFFRLHKYMDNIFREHKDSLTPYTKDELEFSGVAIDNVAIDGTLETFFEDYEYSLLTAVDDTVEIDDVDITTVVSRLNHKDFSFNIDVTNNNDHEVLATVRIFAWPHRDNNGIVYPFNEGRWRAVELDRFWKQLSPGVNHIVRKSTESAVTVPDVPSFHSLIKKTDDALSSGSQLDLHQYESALGLPNRFLLPKGNSQGLEFDLVVAVTDGKADAAVDDLHTNTKFNHYGYDGVYPDHRPHGYPLDRRVDDERIFHDLSNFHQTVVKVYNH
;
A
#
# COMPACT_ATOMS: atom_id res chain seq x y z
N ILE A 1 8.55 -7.55 -31.77
CA ILE A 1 8.87 -8.34 -30.56
C ILE A 1 8.89 -7.36 -29.41
N ILE A 2 8.07 -7.57 -28.38
CA ILE A 2 8.08 -6.75 -27.17
C ILE A 2 8.92 -7.52 -26.15
N ASP A 3 10.07 -6.97 -25.75
CA ASP A 3 10.91 -7.57 -24.72
C ASP A 3 10.41 -7.16 -23.33
N ILE A 4 10.17 -8.15 -22.48
CA ILE A 4 9.68 -7.96 -21.11
C ILE A 4 10.76 -8.30 -20.07
N LYS A 5 11.97 -8.71 -20.44
CA LYS A 5 13.04 -9.03 -19.46
C LYS A 5 13.79 -7.78 -18.99
N ASN A 6 13.05 -6.76 -18.59
CA ASN A 6 13.56 -5.46 -18.16
C ASN A 6 12.60 -4.80 -17.15
N SER A 7 12.90 -3.58 -16.71
CA SER A 7 12.10 -2.86 -15.71
C SER A 7 10.67 -2.51 -16.16
N HIS A 8 10.41 -2.44 -17.46
CA HIS A 8 9.11 -2.09 -18.03
C HIS A 8 8.26 -3.33 -18.37
N GLY A 9 8.84 -4.52 -18.32
CA GLY A 9 8.14 -5.75 -18.69
C GLY A 9 6.92 -6.05 -17.81
N VAL A 10 6.96 -5.68 -16.54
CA VAL A 10 5.83 -5.84 -15.61
C VAL A 10 4.64 -4.94 -15.97
N ASP A 11 4.89 -3.76 -16.53
CA ASP A 11 3.86 -2.82 -16.97
C ASP A 11 3.11 -3.37 -18.19
N VAL A 12 3.86 -3.84 -19.19
CA VAL A 12 3.30 -4.55 -20.36
C VAL A 12 2.50 -5.78 -19.91
N LEU A 13 2.97 -6.50 -18.90
CA LEU A 13 2.24 -7.64 -18.36
C LEU A 13 0.94 -7.20 -17.66
N GLY A 14 0.96 -6.09 -16.93
CA GLY A 14 -0.22 -5.47 -16.33
C GLY A 14 -1.28 -5.14 -17.38
N ASP A 15 -0.87 -4.47 -18.45
CA ASP A 15 -1.72 -4.11 -19.59
C ASP A 15 -2.37 -5.33 -20.23
N VAL A 16 -1.65 -6.44 -20.31
CA VAL A 16 -2.12 -7.68 -20.92
C VAL A 16 -3.04 -8.48 -19.98
N ILE A 17 -2.74 -8.54 -18.69
CA ILE A 17 -3.43 -9.41 -17.73
C ILE A 17 -4.74 -8.79 -17.24
N GLU A 18 -4.81 -7.47 -17.05
CA GLU A 18 -6.02 -6.78 -16.59
C GLU A 18 -7.24 -7.10 -17.47
N SER A 19 -7.24 -6.94 -18.79
CA SER A 19 -6.35 -6.14 -19.65
C SER A 19 -6.80 -4.68 -19.71
N SER A 20 -5.89 -3.77 -20.07
CA SER A 20 -6.17 -2.35 -20.29
C SER A 20 -6.32 -2.02 -21.79
N LYS A 21 -6.64 -0.76 -22.12
CA LYS A 21 -6.58 -0.26 -23.51
C LYS A 21 -5.16 -0.20 -24.08
N TYR A 22 -4.14 -0.31 -23.23
CA TYR A 22 -2.74 -0.29 -23.63
C TYR A 22 -2.21 -1.68 -23.98
N SER A 23 -3.01 -2.74 -23.76
CA SER A 23 -2.67 -4.10 -24.19
C SER A 23 -2.29 -4.12 -25.68
N PRO A 24 -1.07 -4.58 -26.03
CA PRO A 24 -0.59 -4.53 -27.40
C PRO A 24 -1.30 -5.53 -28.32
N ASN A 25 -2.03 -6.51 -27.77
CA ASN A 25 -2.75 -7.52 -28.56
C ASN A 25 -3.90 -8.17 -27.77
N VAL A 26 -5.01 -7.44 -27.60
CA VAL A 26 -6.22 -7.95 -26.91
C VAL A 26 -6.83 -9.16 -27.62
N GLU A 27 -6.72 -9.28 -28.95
CA GLU A 27 -7.25 -10.43 -29.70
C GLU A 27 -6.59 -11.75 -29.29
N TYR A 28 -5.29 -11.72 -28.99
CA TYR A 28 -4.54 -12.90 -28.58
C TYR A 28 -4.62 -13.15 -27.07
N TYR A 29 -4.40 -12.12 -26.25
CA TYR A 29 -4.31 -12.28 -24.80
C TYR A 29 -5.64 -12.17 -24.05
N GLY A 30 -6.66 -11.56 -24.67
CA GLY A 30 -7.95 -11.33 -24.05
C GLY A 30 -7.88 -10.34 -22.88
N SER A 31 -8.72 -10.58 -21.86
CA SER A 31 -8.87 -9.74 -20.67
C SER A 31 -9.05 -10.63 -19.43
N LEU A 32 -7.98 -11.31 -19.03
CA LEU A 32 -8.05 -12.44 -18.08
C LEU A 32 -8.65 -12.04 -16.73
N HIS A 33 -8.11 -11.00 -16.08
CA HIS A 33 -8.57 -10.55 -14.77
C HIS A 33 -10.03 -10.07 -14.82
N ASN A 34 -10.37 -9.15 -15.74
CA ASN A 34 -11.73 -8.61 -15.86
C ASN A 34 -12.75 -9.70 -16.19
N THR A 35 -12.41 -10.63 -17.08
CA THR A 35 -13.30 -11.76 -17.43
C THR A 35 -13.42 -12.75 -16.26
N ALA A 36 -12.37 -12.96 -15.47
CA ALA A 36 -12.42 -13.85 -14.31
C ALA A 36 -13.34 -13.30 -13.21
N HIS A 37 -13.31 -11.99 -12.94
CA HIS A 37 -14.31 -11.32 -12.11
C HIS A 37 -15.72 -11.61 -12.61
N VAL A 38 -15.91 -11.55 -13.94
CA VAL A 38 -17.20 -11.79 -14.54
C VAL A 38 -17.67 -13.22 -14.32
N VAL A 39 -16.83 -14.18 -14.70
CA VAL A 39 -17.14 -15.60 -14.59
C VAL A 39 -17.42 -16.00 -13.15
N LEU A 40 -16.64 -15.53 -12.18
CA LEU A 40 -16.86 -15.84 -10.77
C LEU A 40 -18.13 -15.18 -10.22
N GLY A 41 -18.38 -13.90 -10.54
CA GLY A 41 -19.60 -13.20 -10.10
C GLY A 41 -20.89 -13.83 -10.61
N ARG A 42 -20.84 -14.50 -11.77
CA ARG A 42 -21.99 -15.16 -12.41
C ARG A 42 -22.25 -16.59 -11.99
N GLN A 43 -21.43 -17.20 -11.13
CA GLN A 43 -21.62 -18.62 -10.79
C GLN A 43 -22.96 -18.93 -10.11
N GLY A 44 -23.64 -17.93 -9.52
CA GLY A 44 -24.99 -18.10 -8.98
C GLY A 44 -26.09 -18.27 -10.05
N ASP A 45 -25.89 -17.73 -11.26
CA ASP A 45 -26.78 -17.90 -12.41
C ASP A 45 -26.00 -17.81 -13.74
N PRO A 46 -25.12 -18.79 -14.05
CA PRO A 46 -24.15 -18.68 -15.13
C PRO A 46 -24.77 -18.68 -16.53
N HIS A 47 -26.06 -19.02 -16.63
CA HIS A 47 -26.81 -19.07 -17.88
C HIS A 47 -27.99 -18.08 -17.91
N GLY A 48 -28.12 -17.20 -16.90
CA GLY A 48 -29.19 -16.21 -16.83
C GLY A 48 -30.60 -16.82 -16.71
N LYS A 49 -30.72 -18.06 -16.23
CA LYS A 49 -31.99 -18.79 -16.15
C LYS A 49 -32.92 -18.18 -15.09
N TYR A 50 -32.33 -17.65 -14.03
CA TYR A 50 -33.04 -17.15 -12.85
C TYR A 50 -33.15 -15.62 -12.84
N ASN A 51 -32.54 -14.95 -13.83
CA ASN A 51 -32.50 -13.49 -13.94
C ASN A 51 -31.97 -12.85 -12.64
N LEU A 52 -30.96 -13.47 -12.03
CA LEU A 52 -30.28 -12.90 -10.86
C LEU A 52 -29.44 -11.70 -11.28
N PRO A 53 -29.32 -10.68 -10.40
CA PRO A 53 -28.41 -9.57 -10.65
C PRO A 53 -26.94 -10.02 -10.61
N PRO A 54 -26.01 -9.17 -11.09
CA PRO A 54 -24.59 -9.25 -10.82
C PRO A 54 -24.22 -9.67 -9.39
N GLY A 55 -23.23 -10.55 -9.27
CA GLY A 55 -22.59 -10.88 -8.00
C GLY A 55 -21.66 -9.75 -7.52
N VAL A 56 -21.24 -9.82 -6.25
CA VAL A 56 -20.39 -8.78 -5.64
C VAL A 56 -19.02 -8.64 -6.31
N LEU A 57 -18.51 -9.70 -6.95
CA LEU A 57 -17.22 -9.67 -7.67
C LEU A 57 -17.24 -8.77 -8.91
N GLU A 58 -18.38 -8.25 -9.32
CA GLU A 58 -18.51 -7.45 -10.54
C GLU A 58 -18.44 -5.94 -10.32
N HIS A 59 -18.31 -5.53 -9.06
CA HIS A 59 -18.29 -4.15 -8.62
C HIS A 59 -17.12 -3.93 -7.68
N PHE A 60 -16.23 -2.97 -7.96
CA PHE A 60 -15.04 -2.72 -7.15
C PHE A 60 -15.39 -2.39 -5.68
N GLU A 61 -16.54 -1.76 -5.45
CA GLU A 61 -17.09 -1.39 -4.15
C GLU A 61 -17.43 -2.61 -3.27
N THR A 62 -17.66 -3.78 -3.88
CA THR A 62 -18.11 -4.98 -3.17
C THR A 62 -17.25 -6.22 -3.40
N ALA A 63 -16.37 -6.22 -4.40
CA ALA A 63 -15.62 -7.40 -4.81
C ALA A 63 -14.76 -7.98 -3.67
N THR A 64 -14.11 -7.13 -2.89
CA THR A 64 -13.25 -7.54 -1.76
C THR A 64 -14.01 -8.17 -0.58
N ARG A 65 -15.36 -8.13 -0.60
CA ARG A 65 -16.20 -8.80 0.39
C ARG A 65 -16.32 -10.30 0.15
N ASP A 66 -16.14 -10.76 -1.09
CA ASP A 66 -16.17 -12.18 -1.43
C ASP A 66 -14.78 -12.81 -1.17
N PRO A 67 -14.68 -13.88 -0.36
CA PRO A 67 -13.42 -14.58 -0.16
C PRO A 67 -12.73 -15.05 -1.46
N ALA A 68 -13.50 -15.32 -2.53
CA ALA A 68 -12.97 -15.71 -3.84
C ALA A 68 -12.13 -14.61 -4.49
N PHE A 69 -12.37 -13.32 -4.17
CA PHE A 69 -11.55 -12.20 -4.63
C PHE A 69 -10.07 -12.44 -4.36
N PHE A 70 -9.73 -12.81 -3.12
CA PHE A 70 -8.34 -13.03 -2.70
C PHE A 70 -7.73 -14.28 -3.35
N ARG A 71 -8.54 -15.30 -3.70
CA ARG A 71 -8.04 -16.49 -4.41
C ARG A 71 -7.75 -16.15 -5.87
N LEU A 72 -8.66 -15.42 -6.52
CA LEU A 72 -8.45 -14.91 -7.88
C LEU A 72 -7.20 -14.02 -7.95
N HIS A 73 -7.10 -13.04 -7.05
CA HIS A 73 -5.96 -12.12 -7.06
C HIS A 73 -4.66 -12.80 -6.67
N LYS A 74 -4.67 -13.84 -5.82
CA LYS A 74 -3.46 -14.64 -5.58
C LYS A 74 -3.06 -15.45 -6.81
N TYR A 75 -4.01 -15.96 -7.58
CA TYR A 75 -3.74 -16.59 -8.87
C TYR A 75 -3.12 -15.60 -9.87
N MET A 76 -3.68 -14.38 -9.99
CA MET A 76 -3.09 -13.31 -10.82
C MET A 76 -1.70 -12.91 -10.35
N ASP A 77 -1.53 -12.66 -9.05
CA ASP A 77 -0.26 -12.30 -8.40
C ASP A 77 0.84 -13.34 -8.66
N ASN A 78 0.49 -14.63 -8.69
CA ASN A 78 1.46 -15.67 -9.04
C ASN A 78 1.95 -15.58 -10.50
N ILE A 79 1.14 -15.10 -11.45
CA ILE A 79 1.58 -14.85 -12.84
C ILE A 79 2.62 -13.73 -12.85
N PHE A 80 2.40 -12.65 -12.09
CA PHE A 80 3.38 -11.57 -11.93
C PHE A 80 4.63 -12.05 -11.19
N ARG A 81 4.48 -12.91 -10.18
CA ARG A 81 5.60 -13.54 -9.46
C ARG A 81 6.47 -14.34 -10.41
N GLU A 82 5.89 -15.18 -11.27
CA GLU A 82 6.64 -15.96 -12.26
C GLU A 82 7.49 -15.06 -13.16
N HIS A 83 6.92 -13.92 -13.59
CA HIS A 83 7.67 -12.94 -14.36
C HIS A 83 8.83 -12.34 -13.53
N LYS A 84 8.56 -11.85 -12.32
CA LYS A 84 9.56 -11.24 -11.44
C LYS A 84 10.68 -12.20 -11.03
N ASP A 85 10.34 -13.45 -10.75
CA ASP A 85 11.30 -14.51 -10.41
C ASP A 85 12.12 -14.97 -11.62
N SER A 86 11.70 -14.64 -12.85
CA SER A 86 12.47 -14.89 -14.08
C SER A 86 13.56 -13.82 -14.33
N LEU A 87 13.45 -12.65 -13.69
CA LEU A 87 14.44 -11.58 -13.80
C LEU A 87 15.73 -11.96 -13.06
N THR A 88 16.84 -11.37 -13.50
CA THR A 88 18.12 -11.52 -12.80
C THR A 88 17.99 -10.95 -11.38
N PRO A 89 18.36 -11.71 -10.33
CA PRO A 89 18.45 -11.19 -8.96
C PRO A 89 19.31 -9.94 -8.89
N TYR A 90 18.98 -9.03 -7.97
CA TYR A 90 19.83 -7.87 -7.73
C TYR A 90 21.20 -8.28 -7.20
N THR A 91 22.24 -7.61 -7.67
CA THR A 91 23.59 -7.74 -7.10
C THR A 91 23.73 -6.87 -5.85
N LYS A 92 24.78 -7.11 -5.05
CA LYS A 92 25.11 -6.24 -3.91
C LYS A 92 25.30 -4.79 -4.36
N ASP A 93 26.03 -4.57 -5.45
CA ASP A 93 26.33 -3.24 -5.98
C ASP A 93 25.07 -2.49 -6.45
N GLU A 94 24.03 -3.20 -6.93
CA GLU A 94 22.76 -2.58 -7.31
C GLU A 94 21.90 -2.16 -6.10
N LEU A 95 22.09 -2.82 -4.95
CA LEU A 95 21.35 -2.59 -3.70
C LEU A 95 22.08 -1.63 -2.76
N GLU A 96 23.40 -1.53 -2.86
CA GLU A 96 24.23 -0.72 -1.99
C GLU A 96 24.00 0.77 -2.21
N PHE A 97 23.80 1.49 -1.10
CA PHE A 97 23.83 2.94 -1.09
C PHE A 97 25.11 3.41 -0.39
N SER A 98 26.16 3.60 -1.20
CA SER A 98 27.52 3.86 -0.73
C SER A 98 27.62 5.00 0.28
N GLY A 99 28.26 4.71 1.41
CA GLY A 99 28.47 5.66 2.50
C GLY A 99 27.28 5.83 3.42
N VAL A 100 26.12 5.24 3.14
CA VAL A 100 24.93 5.31 4.01
C VAL A 100 24.77 4.02 4.81
N ALA A 101 24.54 4.15 6.11
CA ALA A 101 24.36 3.04 7.03
C ALA A 101 23.16 3.28 7.95
N ILE A 102 22.30 2.27 8.10
CA ILE A 102 21.26 2.25 9.13
C ILE A 102 21.91 1.74 10.41
N ASP A 103 22.01 2.61 11.42
CA ASP A 103 22.62 2.28 12.69
C ASP A 103 21.61 1.61 13.64
N ASN A 104 20.36 2.05 13.59
CA ASN A 104 19.30 1.56 14.48
C ASN A 104 17.90 1.80 13.88
N VAL A 105 16.98 0.87 14.16
CA VAL A 105 15.55 1.00 13.89
C VAL A 105 14.80 0.64 15.15
N ALA A 106 14.08 1.61 15.71
CA ALA A 106 13.24 1.43 16.88
C ALA A 106 11.82 1.93 16.61
N ILE A 107 10.86 1.40 17.37
CA ILE A 107 9.47 1.87 17.35
C ILE A 107 9.22 2.56 18.68
N ASP A 108 8.78 3.82 18.62
CA ASP A 108 8.22 4.51 19.78
C ASP A 108 6.69 4.33 19.78
N GLY A 109 6.15 3.99 20.96
CA GLY A 109 4.79 3.50 21.12
C GLY A 109 4.65 1.98 21.04
N THR A 110 3.43 1.51 20.84
CA THR A 110 3.05 0.09 20.85
C THR A 110 2.32 -0.27 19.57
N LEU A 111 2.74 -1.36 18.91
CA LEU A 111 2.01 -1.90 17.76
C LEU A 111 0.78 -2.67 18.25
N GLU A 112 -0.29 -1.94 18.50
CA GLU A 112 -1.54 -2.46 19.03
C GLU A 112 -2.69 -2.10 18.11
N THR A 113 -3.49 -3.11 17.77
CA THR A 113 -4.74 -2.94 17.02
C THR A 113 -5.94 -3.20 17.92
N PHE A 114 -7.07 -2.61 17.56
CA PHE A 114 -8.33 -2.75 18.28
C PHE A 114 -9.50 -2.53 17.30
N PHE A 115 -10.71 -2.86 17.72
CA PHE A 115 -11.91 -2.49 16.97
C PHE A 115 -12.55 -1.26 17.60
N GLU A 116 -13.04 -0.36 16.76
CA GLU A 116 -13.83 0.79 17.16
C GLU A 116 -15.12 0.86 16.34
N ASP A 117 -16.16 1.42 16.95
CA ASP A 117 -17.43 1.65 16.29
C ASP A 117 -17.35 2.90 15.41
N TYR A 118 -17.90 2.78 14.20
CA TYR A 118 -18.00 3.86 13.23
C TYR A 118 -19.44 3.95 12.74
N GLU A 119 -20.01 5.15 12.84
CA GLU A 119 -21.38 5.44 12.45
C GLU A 119 -21.41 6.16 11.10
N TYR A 120 -22.32 5.76 10.21
CA TYR A 120 -22.58 6.47 8.97
C TYR A 120 -24.06 6.52 8.62
N SER A 121 -24.43 7.52 7.83
CA SER A 121 -25.81 7.79 7.43
C SER A 121 -26.30 6.85 6.33
N LEU A 122 -27.58 6.49 6.39
CA LEU A 122 -28.30 5.72 5.38
C LEU A 122 -29.33 6.59 4.63
N LEU A 123 -29.32 7.91 4.82
CA LEU A 123 -30.30 8.82 4.23
C LEU A 123 -30.35 8.70 2.69
N THR A 124 -29.20 8.59 2.03
CA THR A 124 -29.13 8.47 0.56
C THR A 124 -29.52 7.08 0.04
N ALA A 125 -29.85 6.14 0.91
CA ALA A 125 -30.26 4.78 0.55
C ALA A 125 -31.78 4.54 0.68
N VAL A 126 -32.53 5.52 1.21
CA VAL A 126 -33.98 5.44 1.39
C VAL A 126 -34.70 6.41 0.46
N ASP A 127 -35.98 6.16 0.21
CA ASP A 127 -36.82 7.06 -0.59
C ASP A 127 -37.14 8.34 0.20
N ASP A 128 -36.96 9.50 -0.42
CA ASP A 128 -37.33 10.82 0.12
C ASP A 128 -38.68 11.31 -0.43
N THR A 129 -39.28 12.30 0.24
CA THR A 129 -40.46 13.01 -0.29
C THR A 129 -40.42 14.48 0.08
N VAL A 130 -41.02 15.34 -0.73
CA VAL A 130 -41.14 16.78 -0.42
C VAL A 130 -42.14 17.09 0.70
N GLU A 131 -42.94 16.12 1.12
CA GLU A 131 -44.02 16.30 2.10
C GLU A 131 -43.60 15.94 3.53
N ILE A 132 -42.51 15.18 3.68
CA ILE A 132 -42.02 14.64 4.94
C ILE A 132 -40.58 15.09 5.10
N ASP A 133 -40.30 15.75 6.23
CA ASP A 133 -38.93 16.12 6.57
C ASP A 133 -38.06 14.88 6.78
N ASP A 134 -36.80 14.97 6.36
CA ASP A 134 -35.81 13.91 6.59
C ASP A 134 -35.66 13.62 8.09
N VAL A 135 -35.50 12.34 8.41
CA VAL A 135 -35.18 11.86 9.77
C VAL A 135 -33.82 11.22 9.77
N ASP A 136 -33.00 11.47 10.79
CA ASP A 136 -31.67 10.86 10.88
C ASP A 136 -31.77 9.33 10.93
N ILE A 137 -31.26 8.67 9.89
CA ILE A 137 -31.11 7.22 9.81
C ILE A 137 -29.63 6.91 9.68
N THR A 138 -29.10 6.18 10.66
CA THR A 138 -27.69 5.79 10.70
C THR A 138 -27.54 4.30 10.99
N THR A 139 -26.34 3.79 10.73
CA THR A 139 -25.93 2.44 11.12
C THR A 139 -24.53 2.50 11.71
N VAL A 140 -24.23 1.55 12.59
CA VAL A 140 -22.91 1.41 13.23
C VAL A 140 -22.22 0.17 12.69
N VAL A 141 -20.95 0.30 12.34
CA VAL A 141 -20.07 -0.81 11.94
C VAL A 141 -18.81 -0.81 12.80
N SER A 142 -18.36 -2.00 13.18
CA SER A 142 -17.09 -2.16 13.88
C SER A 142 -15.94 -2.25 12.88
N ARG A 143 -14.92 -1.40 13.01
CA ARG A 143 -13.77 -1.30 12.10
C ARG A 143 -12.48 -1.50 12.87
N LEU A 144 -11.54 -2.24 12.27
CA LEU A 144 -10.18 -2.33 12.82
C LEU A 144 -9.53 -0.94 12.82
N ASN A 145 -8.73 -0.67 13.85
CA ASN A 145 -7.87 0.49 13.99
C ASN A 145 -6.58 0.10 14.71
N HIS A 146 -5.62 1.02 14.79
CA HIS A 146 -4.40 0.86 15.56
C HIS A 146 -4.07 2.11 16.37
N LYS A 147 -3.24 1.95 17.42
CA LYS A 147 -2.67 3.09 18.15
C LYS A 147 -1.61 3.79 17.32
N ASP A 148 -1.46 5.09 17.51
CA ASP A 148 -0.36 5.84 16.90
C ASP A 148 1.00 5.32 17.41
N PHE A 149 1.96 5.24 16.49
CA PHE A 149 3.36 4.90 16.77
C PHE A 149 4.28 5.67 15.83
N SER A 150 5.59 5.67 16.10
CA SER A 150 6.58 6.26 15.21
C SER A 150 7.77 5.33 14.98
N PHE A 151 8.26 5.28 13.75
CA PHE A 151 9.57 4.71 13.43
C PHE A 151 10.66 5.72 13.79
N ASN A 152 11.64 5.30 14.58
CA ASN A 152 12.85 6.03 14.90
C ASN A 152 14.00 5.32 14.20
N ILE A 153 14.54 5.95 13.16
CA ILE A 153 15.55 5.39 12.27
C ILE A 153 16.80 6.26 12.38
N ASP A 154 17.87 5.71 12.93
CA ASP A 154 19.17 6.36 12.98
C ASP A 154 19.97 5.94 11.75
N VAL A 155 20.39 6.93 10.96
CA VAL A 155 21.12 6.72 9.71
C VAL A 155 22.38 7.57 9.69
N THR A 156 23.54 6.95 9.51
CA THR A 156 24.81 7.64 9.29
C THR A 156 25.07 7.81 7.80
N ASN A 157 25.30 9.06 7.39
CA ASN A 157 25.87 9.40 6.08
C ASN A 157 27.38 9.68 6.25
N ASN A 158 28.21 8.75 5.79
CA ASN A 158 29.67 8.84 5.82
C ASN A 158 30.27 9.64 4.66
N ASN A 159 29.43 10.16 3.75
CA ASN A 159 29.90 11.07 2.70
C ASN A 159 30.19 12.46 3.28
N ASP A 160 30.99 13.24 2.58
CA ASP A 160 31.35 14.62 2.94
C ASP A 160 30.32 15.68 2.48
N HIS A 161 29.21 15.22 1.89
CA HIS A 161 28.13 16.04 1.35
C HIS A 161 26.77 15.44 1.68
N GLU A 162 25.72 16.26 1.57
CA GLU A 162 24.35 15.79 1.77
C GLU A 162 23.92 14.87 0.64
N VAL A 163 23.17 13.82 0.99
CA VAL A 163 22.61 12.87 0.02
C VAL A 163 21.10 12.81 0.18
N LEU A 164 20.39 12.68 -0.95
CA LEU A 164 18.96 12.39 -0.93
C LEU A 164 18.77 10.89 -0.77
N ALA A 165 17.95 10.48 0.19
CA ALA A 165 17.65 9.09 0.47
C ALA A 165 16.15 8.81 0.29
N THR A 166 15.82 7.61 -0.19
CA THR A 166 14.46 7.06 -0.11
C THR A 166 14.44 6.01 0.99
N VAL A 167 13.61 6.20 2.01
CA VAL A 167 13.39 5.24 3.08
C VAL A 167 12.18 4.39 2.71
N ARG A 168 12.35 3.08 2.72
CA ARG A 168 11.33 2.08 2.33
C ARG A 168 11.11 1.13 3.50
N ILE A 169 9.87 1.05 3.98
CA ILE A 169 9.51 0.26 5.16
C ILE A 169 8.50 -0.81 4.76
N PHE A 170 8.83 -2.06 5.02
CA PHE A 170 7.99 -3.22 4.75
C PHE A 170 7.85 -4.10 5.98
N ALA A 171 6.80 -4.90 6.03
CA ALA A 171 6.71 -5.97 7.01
C ALA A 171 6.05 -7.23 6.44
N TRP A 172 6.44 -8.40 6.92
CA TRP A 172 5.73 -9.66 6.63
C TRP A 172 5.64 -10.53 7.89
N PRO A 173 4.67 -11.46 7.98
CA PRO A 173 4.57 -12.35 9.12
C PRO A 173 5.86 -13.18 9.26
N HIS A 174 6.44 -13.25 10.46
CA HIS A 174 7.70 -13.98 10.66
C HIS A 174 7.52 -15.50 10.47
N ARG A 175 6.34 -16.02 10.83
CA ARG A 175 6.00 -17.45 10.78
C ARG A 175 4.71 -17.68 10.02
N ASP A 176 4.60 -18.85 9.39
CA ASP A 176 3.36 -19.35 8.83
C ASP A 176 2.39 -19.84 9.91
N ASN A 177 1.19 -20.27 9.50
CA ASN A 177 0.16 -20.77 10.42
C ASN A 177 0.54 -22.07 11.14
N ASN A 178 1.59 -22.77 10.70
CA ASN A 178 2.13 -23.96 11.34
C ASN A 178 3.32 -23.65 12.26
N GLY A 179 3.69 -22.36 12.41
CA GLY A 179 4.81 -21.90 13.23
C GLY A 179 6.18 -21.98 12.54
N ILE A 180 6.22 -22.30 11.25
CA ILE A 180 7.45 -22.40 10.46
C ILE A 180 7.89 -20.98 10.06
N VAL A 181 9.15 -20.64 10.33
CA VAL A 181 9.73 -19.35 9.91
C VAL A 181 9.73 -19.27 8.40
N TYR A 182 9.26 -18.15 7.84
CA TYR A 182 9.31 -17.97 6.40
C TYR A 182 10.77 -17.80 5.92
N PRO A 183 11.20 -18.56 4.91
CA PRO A 183 12.42 -18.24 4.18
C PRO A 183 12.32 -16.85 3.54
N PHE A 184 13.45 -16.15 3.34
CA PHE A 184 13.46 -14.79 2.80
C PHE A 184 12.66 -14.63 1.50
N ASN A 185 12.81 -15.55 0.53
CA ASN A 185 12.06 -15.50 -0.73
C ASN A 185 10.54 -15.63 -0.57
N GLU A 186 10.08 -16.32 0.47
CA GLU A 186 8.65 -16.41 0.78
C GLU A 186 8.17 -15.20 1.59
N GLY A 187 8.99 -14.70 2.50
CA GLY A 187 8.72 -13.49 3.28
C GLY A 187 8.59 -12.25 2.39
N ARG A 188 9.55 -12.01 1.50
CA ARG A 188 9.58 -10.85 0.60
C ARG A 188 8.33 -10.72 -0.27
N TRP A 189 7.76 -11.84 -0.73
CA TRP A 189 6.54 -11.84 -1.57
C TRP A 189 5.25 -11.73 -0.74
N ARG A 190 5.34 -11.78 0.58
CA ARG A 190 4.25 -11.52 1.54
C ARG A 190 4.41 -10.16 2.24
N ALA A 191 5.46 -9.41 1.88
CA ALA A 191 5.72 -8.11 2.43
C ALA A 191 4.58 -7.15 2.07
N VAL A 192 4.08 -6.45 3.08
CA VAL A 192 3.22 -5.28 2.91
C VAL A 192 4.07 -4.04 3.08
N GLU A 193 3.87 -3.05 2.21
CA GLU A 193 4.52 -1.75 2.34
C GLU A 193 3.84 -0.96 3.47
N LEU A 194 4.63 -0.51 4.44
CA LEU A 194 4.16 0.31 5.55
C LEU A 194 4.39 1.79 5.27
N ASP A 195 5.49 2.12 4.60
CA ASP A 195 5.79 3.51 4.22
C ASP A 195 6.87 3.61 3.16
N ARG A 196 6.86 4.73 2.44
CA ARG A 196 7.94 5.16 1.57
C ARG A 196 8.00 6.68 1.51
N PHE A 197 9.17 7.23 1.85
CA PHE A 197 9.37 8.68 1.87
C PHE A 197 10.81 9.07 1.55
N TRP A 198 11.00 10.32 1.12
CA TRP A 198 12.29 10.88 0.78
C TRP A 198 12.81 11.75 1.92
N LYS A 199 14.12 11.70 2.17
CA LYS A 199 14.78 12.46 3.23
C LYS A 199 16.15 12.93 2.77
N GLN A 200 16.44 14.21 2.98
CA GLN A 200 17.81 14.72 2.86
C GLN A 200 18.61 14.31 4.10
N LEU A 201 19.76 13.67 3.89
CA LEU A 201 20.68 13.22 4.95
C LEU A 201 21.93 14.09 4.92
N SER A 202 22.17 14.87 5.97
CA SER A 202 23.41 15.62 6.12
C SER A 202 24.58 14.70 6.52
N PRO A 203 25.84 15.06 6.26
CA PRO A 203 27.00 14.29 6.74
C PRO A 203 26.94 14.00 8.24
N GLY A 204 27.27 12.76 8.62
CA GLY A 204 27.19 12.28 10.00
C GLY A 204 25.87 11.59 10.32
N VAL A 205 25.51 11.58 11.62
CA VAL A 205 24.35 10.87 12.14
C VAL A 205 23.08 11.70 11.93
N ASN A 206 22.06 11.09 11.34
CA ASN A 206 20.73 11.65 11.14
C ASN A 206 19.71 10.83 11.93
N HIS A 207 18.91 11.51 12.76
CA HIS A 207 17.82 10.89 13.49
C HIS A 207 16.50 11.18 12.76
N ILE A 208 15.86 10.14 12.24
CA ILE A 208 14.61 10.23 11.49
C ILE A 208 13.47 9.72 12.37
N VAL A 209 12.51 10.58 12.66
CA VAL A 209 11.23 10.21 13.30
C VAL A 209 10.14 10.27 12.25
N ARG A 210 9.44 9.15 12.05
CA ARG A 210 8.37 9.02 11.05
C ARG A 210 7.11 8.47 11.71
N LYS A 211 6.04 9.26 11.75
CA LYS A 211 4.79 8.86 12.42
C LYS A 211 3.98 7.93 11.53
N SER A 212 3.24 7.00 12.14
CA SER A 212 2.30 6.11 11.44
C SER A 212 1.24 6.89 10.64
N THR A 213 0.86 8.07 11.11
CA THR A 213 -0.12 8.97 10.46
C THR A 213 0.44 9.71 9.26
N GLU A 214 1.76 9.67 9.03
CA GLU A 214 2.42 10.30 7.89
C GLU A 214 2.66 9.31 6.74
N SER A 215 2.30 8.03 6.92
CA SER A 215 2.54 6.97 5.94
C SER A 215 2.04 7.35 4.56
N ALA A 216 2.92 7.24 3.56
CA ALA A 216 2.57 7.47 2.17
C ALA A 216 1.67 6.38 1.58
N VAL A 217 1.48 5.23 2.25
CA VAL A 217 0.61 4.14 1.76
C VAL A 217 -0.86 4.42 2.08
N THR A 218 -1.11 5.25 3.11
CA THR A 218 -2.42 5.38 3.70
C THR A 218 -3.06 6.75 3.52
N VAL A 219 -4.39 6.77 3.58
CA VAL A 219 -5.21 7.99 3.61
C VAL A 219 -6.07 8.01 4.88
N PRO A 220 -6.39 9.19 5.44
CA PRO A 220 -7.31 9.29 6.56
C PRO A 220 -8.73 8.86 6.16
N ASP A 221 -9.59 8.62 7.16
CA ASP A 221 -11.01 8.46 6.88
C ASP A 221 -11.59 9.75 6.26
N VAL A 222 -12.39 9.58 5.21
CA VAL A 222 -13.03 10.68 4.50
C VAL A 222 -14.17 11.25 5.37
N PRO A 223 -14.37 12.59 5.42
CA PRO A 223 -15.46 13.17 6.19
C PRO A 223 -16.82 12.65 5.70
N SER A 224 -17.78 12.53 6.62
CA SER A 224 -19.15 12.19 6.25
C SER A 224 -19.75 13.23 5.31
N PHE A 225 -20.72 12.81 4.48
CA PHE A 225 -21.39 13.72 3.56
C PHE A 225 -22.01 14.94 4.28
N HIS A 226 -22.62 14.71 5.44
CA HIS A 226 -23.12 15.78 6.31
C HIS A 226 -22.01 16.75 6.75
N SER A 227 -20.84 16.23 7.15
CA SER A 227 -19.71 17.09 7.51
C SER A 227 -19.20 17.91 6.33
N LEU A 228 -19.24 17.38 5.10
CA LEU A 228 -18.83 18.09 3.90
C LEU A 228 -19.81 19.22 3.57
N ILE A 229 -21.12 18.95 3.62
CA ILE A 229 -22.16 19.98 3.44
C ILE A 229 -21.97 21.10 4.46
N LYS A 230 -21.90 20.76 5.76
CA LYS A 230 -21.74 21.74 6.83
C LYS A 230 -20.50 22.62 6.66
N LYS A 231 -19.33 22.02 6.38
CA LYS A 231 -18.10 22.79 6.14
C LYS A 231 -18.23 23.74 4.95
N THR A 232 -18.95 23.31 3.91
CA THR A 232 -19.21 24.12 2.72
C THR A 232 -20.13 25.31 3.07
N ASP A 233 -21.22 25.07 3.78
CA ASP A 233 -22.17 26.11 4.17
C ASP A 233 -21.54 27.13 5.13
N ASP A 234 -20.73 26.67 6.09
CA ASP A 234 -19.99 27.53 7.03
C ASP A 234 -18.99 28.43 6.28
N ALA A 235 -18.29 27.90 5.27
CA ALA A 235 -17.37 28.67 4.45
C ALA A 235 -18.10 29.71 3.58
N LEU A 236 -19.22 29.33 2.96
CA LEU A 236 -20.06 30.25 2.18
C LEU A 236 -20.62 31.38 3.04
N SER A 237 -21.10 31.06 4.25
CA SER A 237 -21.73 32.02 5.15
C SER A 237 -20.74 33.01 5.76
N SER A 238 -19.52 32.55 6.08
CA SER A 238 -18.47 33.38 6.65
C SER A 238 -17.63 34.13 5.61
N GLY A 239 -17.73 33.75 4.33
CA GLY A 239 -16.87 34.25 3.26
C GLY A 239 -15.43 33.74 3.34
N SER A 240 -15.17 32.69 4.12
CA SER A 240 -13.85 32.05 4.22
C SER A 240 -13.59 31.08 3.08
N GLN A 241 -12.32 30.77 2.83
CA GLN A 241 -11.97 29.66 1.93
C GLN A 241 -12.28 28.31 2.60
N LEU A 242 -12.87 27.39 1.83
CA LEU A 242 -13.07 26.00 2.25
C LEU A 242 -11.73 25.26 2.16
N ASP A 243 -11.26 24.73 3.28
CA ASP A 243 -10.04 23.92 3.33
C ASP A 243 -10.37 22.43 3.51
N LEU A 244 -10.08 21.64 2.47
CA LEU A 244 -10.23 20.18 2.42
C LEU A 244 -8.97 19.48 1.88
N HIS A 245 -7.80 20.15 1.89
CA HIS A 245 -6.59 19.65 1.22
C HIS A 245 -6.19 18.23 1.66
N GLN A 246 -6.37 17.92 2.95
CA GLN A 246 -6.08 16.60 3.53
C GLN A 246 -7.00 15.46 3.03
N TYR A 247 -8.09 15.78 2.33
CA TYR A 247 -9.07 14.85 1.79
C TYR A 247 -9.19 14.93 0.26
N GLU A 248 -8.24 15.58 -0.42
CA GLU A 248 -8.25 15.75 -1.88
C GLU A 248 -8.29 14.42 -2.63
N SER A 249 -7.76 13.35 -2.03
CA SER A 249 -7.82 12.00 -2.57
C SER A 249 -8.31 11.01 -1.51
N ALA A 250 -9.25 10.16 -1.91
CA ALA A 250 -9.65 8.96 -1.15
C ALA A 250 -8.94 7.69 -1.65
N LEU A 251 -7.99 7.82 -2.59
CA LEU A 251 -7.25 6.71 -3.15
C LEU A 251 -6.09 6.34 -2.22
N GLY A 252 -6.29 5.30 -1.42
CA GLY A 252 -5.23 4.70 -0.61
C GLY A 252 -5.78 3.71 0.40
N LEU A 253 -4.87 3.01 1.09
CA LEU A 253 -5.27 2.14 2.19
C LEU A 253 -5.79 3.03 3.33
N PRO A 254 -6.95 2.74 3.95
CA PRO A 254 -7.37 3.49 5.13
C PRO A 254 -6.29 3.39 6.21
N ASN A 255 -5.89 4.53 6.81
CA ASN A 255 -4.79 4.57 7.80
C ASN A 255 -4.97 3.56 8.92
N ARG A 256 -6.21 3.39 9.39
CA ARG A 256 -6.62 2.36 10.36
C ARG A 256 -6.25 0.91 10.02
N PHE A 257 -5.94 0.61 8.76
CA PHE A 257 -5.53 -0.72 8.27
C PHE A 257 -4.03 -0.80 7.98
N LEU A 258 -3.22 0.19 8.38
CA LEU A 258 -1.76 0.18 8.22
C LEU A 258 -1.13 -1.08 8.81
N LEU A 259 -1.62 -1.51 9.98
CA LEU A 259 -1.16 -2.73 10.63
C LEU A 259 -2.13 -3.90 10.37
N PRO A 260 -1.62 -5.10 10.07
CA PRO A 260 -2.40 -6.32 10.18
C PRO A 260 -2.93 -6.49 11.62
N LYS A 261 -4.09 -7.15 11.77
CA LYS A 261 -4.75 -7.31 13.07
C LYS A 261 -3.82 -7.83 14.18
N GLY A 262 -2.98 -8.83 13.92
CA GLY A 262 -2.21 -9.48 14.98
C GLY A 262 -3.10 -10.36 15.88
N ASN A 263 -2.66 -10.62 17.11
CA ASN A 263 -3.42 -11.42 18.08
C ASN A 263 -3.09 -11.03 19.54
N SER A 264 -3.84 -11.58 20.50
CA SER A 264 -3.66 -11.24 21.93
C SER A 264 -2.32 -11.69 22.54
N GLN A 265 -1.58 -12.59 21.87
CA GLN A 265 -0.25 -13.04 22.29
C GLN A 265 0.89 -12.24 21.64
N GLY A 266 0.56 -11.33 20.71
CA GLY A 266 1.52 -10.66 19.85
C GLY A 266 1.92 -11.57 18.69
N LEU A 267 1.51 -11.20 17.48
CA LEU A 267 1.94 -11.87 16.26
C LEU A 267 3.28 -11.27 15.79
N GLU A 268 4.26 -12.13 15.54
CA GLU A 268 5.60 -11.72 15.09
C GLU A 268 5.61 -11.36 13.60
N PHE A 269 6.22 -10.22 13.27
CA PHE A 269 6.48 -9.76 11.92
C PHE A 269 7.97 -9.43 11.77
N ASP A 270 8.55 -9.78 10.63
CA ASP A 270 9.82 -9.20 10.20
C ASP A 270 9.54 -7.80 9.66
N LEU A 271 10.02 -6.78 10.36
CA LEU A 271 10.06 -5.40 9.91
C LEU A 271 11.37 -5.17 9.17
N VAL A 272 11.27 -4.62 7.96
CA VAL A 272 12.41 -4.30 7.11
C VAL A 272 12.42 -2.84 6.75
N VAL A 273 13.59 -2.23 6.89
CA VAL A 273 13.88 -0.87 6.45
C VAL A 273 15.03 -0.92 5.45
N ALA A 274 14.81 -0.38 4.25
CA ALA A 274 15.85 -0.16 3.26
C ALA A 274 16.00 1.34 3.00
N VAL A 275 17.24 1.83 2.97
CA VAL A 275 17.56 3.22 2.60
C VAL A 275 18.29 3.19 1.26
N THR A 276 17.70 3.79 0.23
CA THR A 276 18.19 3.73 -1.16
C THR A 276 18.56 5.11 -1.69
N ASP A 277 19.34 5.17 -2.77
CA ASP A 277 19.76 6.43 -3.39
C ASP A 277 18.54 7.19 -3.94
N GLY A 278 18.09 8.17 -3.16
CA GLY A 278 16.88 8.91 -3.47
C GLY A 278 17.02 9.80 -4.70
N LYS A 279 18.24 10.13 -5.13
CA LYS A 279 18.47 10.87 -6.38
C LYS A 279 18.29 9.96 -7.60
N ALA A 280 18.70 8.69 -7.51
CA ALA A 280 18.46 7.71 -8.56
C ALA A 280 16.98 7.27 -8.61
N ASP A 281 16.31 7.31 -7.45
CA ASP A 281 14.93 6.86 -7.31
C ASP A 281 13.91 7.94 -7.67
N ALA A 282 14.14 9.21 -7.33
CA ALA A 282 13.16 10.28 -7.53
C ALA A 282 12.82 10.53 -9.01
N ALA A 283 11.54 10.44 -9.34
CA ALA A 283 11.01 10.76 -10.67
C ALA A 283 10.44 12.18 -10.79
N VAL A 284 10.29 12.88 -9.66
CA VAL A 284 9.86 14.27 -9.59
C VAL A 284 10.73 15.03 -8.60
N ASP A 285 10.87 16.33 -8.81
CA ASP A 285 11.69 17.19 -7.96
C ASP A 285 11.08 17.35 -6.55
N ASP A 286 11.95 17.67 -5.58
CA ASP A 286 11.57 18.10 -4.23
C ASP A 286 10.68 17.12 -3.42
N LEU A 287 10.73 15.82 -3.71
CA LEU A 287 9.98 14.79 -2.97
C LEU A 287 10.22 14.77 -1.45
N HIS A 288 11.38 15.25 -1.00
CA HIS A 288 11.74 15.34 0.42
C HIS A 288 11.07 16.49 1.17
N THR A 289 10.52 17.47 0.45
CA THR A 289 9.71 18.58 1.01
C THR A 289 8.26 18.53 0.54
N ASN A 290 7.94 17.66 -0.43
CA ASN A 290 6.60 17.51 -0.96
C ASN A 290 5.67 16.90 0.10
N THR A 291 4.64 17.66 0.49
CA THR A 291 3.62 17.25 1.44
C THR A 291 2.40 16.60 0.79
N LYS A 292 2.39 16.48 -0.55
CA LYS A 292 1.30 15.83 -1.29
C LYS A 292 1.42 14.32 -1.23
N PHE A 293 0.27 13.67 -1.20
CA PHE A 293 0.17 12.23 -1.32
C PHE A 293 0.48 11.80 -2.76
N ASN A 294 1.63 11.15 -2.98
CA ASN A 294 2.13 10.81 -4.31
C ASN A 294 2.19 9.29 -4.58
N HIS A 295 1.75 8.45 -3.65
CA HIS A 295 2.05 7.01 -3.69
C HIS A 295 1.43 6.26 -4.88
N TYR A 296 0.32 6.74 -5.43
CA TYR A 296 -0.26 6.21 -6.69
C TYR A 296 -0.01 7.12 -7.90
N GLY A 297 1.01 7.97 -7.80
CA GLY A 297 1.33 9.00 -8.77
C GLY A 297 0.60 10.32 -8.51
N TYR A 298 1.18 11.40 -9.06
CA TYR A 298 0.64 12.75 -9.01
C TYR A 298 0.78 13.35 -10.42
N ASP A 299 -0.30 13.92 -10.95
CA ASP A 299 -0.38 14.46 -12.32
C ASP A 299 0.11 13.48 -13.41
N GLY A 300 -0.19 12.18 -13.23
CA GLY A 300 0.15 11.12 -14.18
C GLY A 300 1.59 10.62 -14.11
N VAL A 301 2.39 11.07 -13.14
CA VAL A 301 3.77 10.62 -12.92
C VAL A 301 3.86 9.88 -11.59
N TYR A 302 4.38 8.64 -11.62
CA TYR A 302 4.73 7.91 -10.40
C TYR A 302 6.04 8.48 -9.83
N PRO A 303 6.14 8.76 -8.52
CA PRO A 303 7.25 9.54 -7.95
C PRO A 303 8.57 8.76 -7.82
N ASP A 304 8.57 7.46 -8.07
CA ASP A 304 9.72 6.58 -7.87
C ASP A 304 10.03 5.78 -9.15
N HIS A 305 11.25 5.91 -9.67
CA HIS A 305 11.71 5.17 -10.84
C HIS A 305 11.95 3.68 -10.56
N ARG A 306 12.05 3.28 -9.29
CA ARG A 306 12.24 1.87 -8.93
C ARG A 306 10.97 1.06 -9.17
N PRO A 307 11.09 -0.23 -9.52
CA PRO A 307 9.93 -1.11 -9.61
C PRO A 307 9.12 -1.12 -8.30
N HIS A 308 7.80 -1.23 -8.39
CA HIS A 308 6.97 -1.41 -7.20
C HIS A 308 7.43 -2.65 -6.42
N GLY A 309 7.59 -2.49 -5.11
CA GLY A 309 8.14 -3.53 -4.23
C GLY A 309 9.66 -3.58 -4.14
N TYR A 310 10.41 -2.72 -4.84
CA TYR A 310 11.87 -2.64 -4.68
C TYR A 310 12.26 -2.36 -3.22
N PRO A 311 13.28 -3.05 -2.65
CA PRO A 311 14.19 -4.01 -3.28
C PRO A 311 13.75 -5.50 -3.21
N LEU A 312 12.50 -5.78 -2.82
CA LEU A 312 11.98 -7.11 -2.50
C LEU A 312 11.24 -7.80 -3.68
N ASP A 313 11.09 -7.11 -4.80
CA ASP A 313 10.28 -7.59 -5.94
C ASP A 313 10.92 -8.76 -6.69
N ARG A 314 12.25 -8.89 -6.70
CA ARG A 314 12.96 -9.98 -7.38
C ARG A 314 13.34 -11.11 -6.44
N ARG A 315 13.53 -12.30 -7.01
CA ARG A 315 14.09 -13.44 -6.28
C ARG A 315 15.49 -13.12 -5.76
N VAL A 316 15.81 -13.72 -4.63
CA VAL A 316 17.11 -13.60 -3.96
C VAL A 316 17.73 -14.98 -3.87
N ASP A 317 18.83 -15.19 -4.57
CA ASP A 317 19.50 -16.49 -4.58
C ASP A 317 20.27 -16.73 -3.25
N ASP A 318 20.72 -15.65 -2.59
CA ASP A 318 21.43 -15.67 -1.31
C ASP A 318 21.06 -14.47 -0.44
N GLU A 319 20.33 -14.71 0.67
CA GLU A 319 19.83 -13.65 1.57
C GLU A 319 20.96 -12.87 2.27
N ARG A 320 22.18 -13.42 2.34
CA ARG A 320 23.35 -12.72 2.90
C ARG A 320 23.67 -11.43 2.14
N ILE A 321 23.32 -11.35 0.86
CA ILE A 321 23.48 -10.12 0.07
C ILE A 321 22.72 -8.96 0.73
N PHE A 322 21.55 -9.19 1.31
CA PHE A 322 20.79 -8.16 2.01
C PHE A 322 21.36 -7.89 3.40
N HIS A 323 21.71 -8.93 4.15
CA HIS A 323 22.23 -8.79 5.51
C HIS A 323 23.63 -8.16 5.59
N ASP A 324 24.39 -8.20 4.50
CA ASP A 324 25.71 -7.58 4.38
C ASP A 324 25.66 -6.12 3.89
N LEU A 325 24.47 -5.55 3.64
CA LEU A 325 24.29 -4.14 3.26
C LEU A 325 24.19 -3.27 4.50
N SER A 326 24.95 -2.18 4.54
CA SER A 326 24.82 -1.19 5.62
C SER A 326 23.49 -0.44 5.56
N ASN A 327 22.90 -0.31 4.38
CA ASN A 327 21.67 0.45 4.12
C ASN A 327 20.40 -0.41 4.15
N PHE A 328 20.46 -1.60 4.76
CA PHE A 328 19.32 -2.50 4.95
C PHE A 328 19.29 -3.01 6.39
N HIS A 329 18.11 -3.00 7.02
CA HIS A 329 17.91 -3.48 8.39
C HIS A 329 16.66 -4.36 8.46
N GLN A 330 16.78 -5.50 9.14
CA GLN A 330 15.67 -6.41 9.42
C GLN A 330 15.62 -6.71 10.91
N THR A 331 14.43 -6.60 11.50
CA THR A 331 14.20 -6.90 12.92
C THR A 331 12.83 -7.51 13.14
N VAL A 332 12.65 -8.31 14.18
CA VAL A 332 11.35 -8.91 14.52
C VAL A 332 10.60 -7.98 15.48
N VAL A 333 9.37 -7.64 15.12
CA VAL A 333 8.44 -6.85 15.93
C VAL A 333 7.18 -7.67 16.24
N LYS A 334 6.41 -7.26 17.23
CA LYS A 334 5.14 -7.92 17.60
C LYS A 334 3.96 -6.98 17.48
N VAL A 335 2.91 -7.42 16.83
CA VAL A 335 1.63 -6.71 16.72
C VAL A 335 0.59 -7.40 17.59
N TYR A 336 0.03 -6.67 18.55
CA TYR A 336 -0.98 -7.15 19.49
C TYR A 336 -2.38 -6.72 19.03
N ASN A 337 -3.38 -7.54 19.34
CA ASN A 337 -4.79 -7.18 19.16
C ASN A 337 -5.52 -7.21 20.50
N HIS A 338 -6.28 -6.16 20.79
CA HIS A 338 -7.09 -6.01 22.00
C HIS A 338 -8.58 -6.02 21.70
#